data_AF-F3FW23-F1
#
_entry.id   AF-F3FW23-F1
#
_cell.length_a   1.000
_cell.length_b   1.000
_cell.length_c   1.000
_cell.angle_alpha   90.00
_cell.angle_beta   90.00
_cell.angle_gamma   90.00
#
_symmetry.space_group_name_H-M   'P 1'
#
loop_
_entity.id
_entity.type
_entity.pdbx_description
1 polymer ?
#
loop_
_entity_poly.entity_id
_entity_poly.type
_entity_poly.pdbx_seq_one_letter_code
_entity_poly.pdbx_strand_id
1 'polypeptide(L)'
;MQVELTPEAVAVVHGDVRLSYRELNNRANQLAHHLRDIGVKPDSRVAICVERSEAMVIGLLAILKAGGGYVPLDPAYPADRITYMLQDSAPTAVLAQRTTLGLL
;
A
#
# COMPACT_ATOMS: atom_id res chain seq x y z
N MET A 1 -18.52 5.60 -5.68
CA MET A 1 -17.15 5.34 -6.22
C MET A 1 -17.22 4.65 -7.58
N GLN A 2 -16.16 4.65 -8.41
CA GLN A 2 -16.13 3.92 -9.71
C GLN A 2 -16.53 2.44 -9.57
N VAL A 3 -16.24 1.84 -8.41
CA VAL A 3 -16.65 0.48 -8.03
C VAL A 3 -18.16 0.26 -8.07
N GLU A 4 -18.97 1.28 -7.76
CA GLU A 4 -20.44 1.21 -7.85
C GLU A 4 -20.94 1.32 -9.29
N LEU A 5 -20.21 2.06 -10.14
CA LEU A 5 -20.59 2.31 -11.53
C LEU A 5 -20.22 1.13 -12.44
N THR A 6 -19.02 0.58 -12.26
CA THR A 6 -18.46 -0.48 -13.12
C THR A 6 -17.68 -1.52 -12.29
N PRO A 7 -18.35 -2.28 -11.41
CA PRO A 7 -17.69 -3.19 -10.47
C PRO A 7 -16.83 -4.26 -11.15
N GLU A 8 -17.28 -4.79 -12.30
CA GLU A 8 -16.63 -5.88 -13.03
C GLU A 8 -15.59 -5.39 -14.05
N ALA A 9 -15.50 -4.08 -14.30
CA ALA A 9 -14.50 -3.56 -15.21
C ALA A 9 -13.10 -3.76 -14.62
N VAL A 10 -12.14 -4.11 -15.48
CA VAL A 10 -10.74 -4.31 -15.08
C VAL A 10 -10.14 -2.98 -14.65
N ALA A 11 -9.65 -2.92 -13.41
CA ALA A 11 -9.02 -1.75 -12.83
C ALA A 11 -7.48 -1.83 -12.88
N VAL A 12 -6.92 -3.04 -12.68
CA VAL A 12 -5.46 -3.27 -12.65
C VAL A 12 -5.12 -4.53 -13.45
N VAL A 13 -4.05 -4.45 -14.22
CA VAL A 13 -3.42 -5.58 -14.90
C VAL A 13 -1.92 -5.57 -14.59
N HIS A 14 -1.39 -6.70 -14.13
CA HIS A 14 0.03 -6.90 -13.90
C HIS A 14 0.41 -8.35 -14.25
N GLY A 15 1.15 -8.54 -15.34
CA GLY A 15 1.36 -9.88 -15.91
C GLY A 15 0.01 -10.56 -16.21
N ASP A 16 -0.16 -11.77 -15.71
CA ASP A 16 -1.41 -12.54 -15.83
C ASP A 16 -2.47 -12.16 -14.80
N VAL A 17 -2.12 -11.34 -13.81
CA VAL A 17 -3.05 -10.91 -12.77
C VAL A 17 -3.92 -9.77 -13.30
N ARG A 18 -5.24 -9.95 -13.20
CA ARG A 18 -6.25 -8.94 -13.56
C ARG A 18 -7.20 -8.78 -12.40
N LEU A 19 -7.36 -7.56 -11.92
CA LEU A 19 -8.30 -7.23 -10.84
C LEU A 19 -9.39 -6.31 -11.39
N SER A 20 -10.63 -6.70 -11.14
CA SER A 20 -11.79 -5.83 -11.30
C SER A 20 -11.78 -4.70 -10.26
N TYR A 21 -12.54 -3.63 -10.49
CA TYR A 21 -12.75 -2.58 -9.50
C TYR A 21 -13.27 -3.13 -8.17
N ARG A 22 -14.18 -4.11 -8.21
CA ARG A 22 -14.73 -4.75 -7.02
C ARG A 22 -13.66 -5.52 -6.25
N GLU A 23 -12.86 -6.34 -6.91
CA GLU A 23 -11.80 -7.12 -6.24
C GLU A 23 -10.72 -6.21 -5.66
N LEU A 24 -10.28 -5.21 -6.42
CA LEU A 24 -9.30 -4.23 -5.96
C LEU A 24 -9.81 -3.51 -4.69
N ASN A 25 -11.05 -3.03 -4.73
CA ASN A 25 -11.65 -2.34 -3.60
C ASN A 25 -11.81 -3.24 -2.37
N ASN A 26 -12.22 -4.49 -2.56
CA ASN A 26 -12.38 -5.44 -1.45
C ASN A 26 -11.04 -5.74 -0.78
N ARG A 27 -9.99 -6.03 -1.56
CA ARG A 27 -8.64 -6.27 -1.02
C ARG A 27 -8.08 -5.04 -0.31
N ALA A 28 -8.24 -3.85 -0.91
CA ALA A 28 -7.81 -2.59 -0.31
C ALA A 28 -8.58 -2.28 0.99
N ASN A 29 -9.89 -2.55 1.04
CA ASN A 29 -10.70 -2.38 2.25
C ASN A 29 -10.24 -3.32 3.38
N GLN A 30 -10.00 -4.60 3.07
CA GLN A 30 -9.52 -5.57 4.07
C GLN A 30 -8.19 -5.11 4.69
N LEU A 31 -7.24 -4.69 3.85
CA LEU A 31 -5.96 -4.18 4.33
C LEU A 31 -6.13 -2.85 5.10
N ALA A 32 -7.04 -1.96 4.67
CA ALA A 32 -7.33 -0.72 5.37
C ALA A 32 -7.90 -0.96 6.78
N HIS A 33 -8.76 -1.96 6.95
CA HIS A 33 -9.24 -2.36 8.27
C HIS A 33 -8.09 -2.82 9.17
N HIS A 34 -7.23 -3.69 8.65
CA HIS A 34 -6.06 -4.13 9.41
C HIS A 34 -5.12 -2.98 9.80
N LEU A 35 -4.86 -2.03 8.88
CA LEU A 35 -4.07 -0.83 9.16
C LEU A 35 -4.68 0.00 10.31
N ARG A 36 -6.00 0.15 10.33
CA ARG A 36 -6.70 0.85 11.42
C ARG A 36 -6.56 0.10 12.75
N ASP A 37 -6.63 -1.22 12.74
CA ASP A 37 -6.49 -2.05 13.94
C ASP A 37 -5.09 -1.94 14.56
N ILE A 38 -4.05 -1.72 13.74
CA ILE A 38 -2.67 -1.49 14.21
C ILE A 38 -2.35 0.00 14.49
N GLY A 39 -3.36 0.87 14.48
CA GLY A 39 -3.25 2.25 14.94
C GLY A 39 -3.12 3.33 13.85
N VAL A 40 -3.27 2.99 12.57
CA VAL A 40 -3.37 4.00 11.51
C VAL A 40 -4.67 4.77 11.65
N LYS A 41 -4.55 6.10 11.70
CA LYS A 41 -5.64 7.06 11.84
C LYS A 41 -5.43 8.22 10.86
N PRO A 42 -6.38 9.17 10.72
CA PRO A 42 -6.13 10.40 9.99
C PRO A 42 -4.80 11.05 10.41
N ASP A 43 -4.05 11.53 9.41
CA ASP A 43 -2.70 12.10 9.53
C ASP A 43 -1.57 11.13 9.91
N SER A 44 -1.84 9.84 10.11
CA SER A 44 -0.79 8.82 10.22
C SER A 44 -0.03 8.68 8.90
N ARG A 45 1.28 8.46 9.00
CA ARG A 45 2.12 8.08 7.86
C ARG A 45 2.30 6.57 7.84
N VAL A 46 2.15 5.95 6.67
CA VAL A 46 2.43 4.52 6.46
C VAL A 46 3.48 4.41 5.37
N ALA A 47 4.64 3.87 5.69
CA ALA A 47 5.64 3.63 4.67
C ALA A 47 5.25 2.42 3.81
N ILE A 48 5.57 2.47 2.52
CA ILE A 48 5.31 1.38 1.59
C ILE A 48 6.57 1.10 0.78
N CYS A 49 7.15 -0.08 0.97
CA CYS A 49 8.33 -0.57 0.29
C CYS A 49 7.97 -1.84 -0.49
N VAL A 50 7.44 -1.67 -1.68
CA VAL A 50 6.95 -2.77 -2.53
C VAL A 50 7.36 -2.51 -3.97
N GLU A 51 7.59 -3.59 -4.72
CA GLU A 51 7.85 -3.50 -6.15
C GLU A 51 6.56 -3.21 -6.94
N ARG A 52 6.74 -2.73 -8.17
CA ARG A 52 5.62 -2.43 -9.08
C ARG A 52 4.82 -3.70 -9.35
N SER A 53 3.61 -3.76 -8.79
CA SER A 53 2.72 -4.94 -8.81
C SER A 53 1.27 -4.51 -8.52
N GLU A 54 0.31 -5.42 -8.62
CA GLU A 54 -1.05 -5.19 -8.14
C GLU A 54 -1.10 -4.94 -6.63
N ALA A 55 -0.18 -5.56 -5.87
CA ALA A 55 -0.06 -5.36 -4.43
C ALA A 55 0.30 -3.91 -4.08
N MET A 56 1.08 -3.23 -4.91
CA MET A 56 1.37 -1.80 -4.76
C MET A 56 0.09 -0.97 -4.82
N VAL A 57 -0.77 -1.20 -5.82
CA VAL A 57 -2.03 -0.46 -5.97
C VAL A 57 -2.99 -0.76 -4.81
N ILE A 58 -3.06 -2.02 -4.38
CA ILE A 58 -3.84 -2.43 -3.21
C ILE A 58 -3.35 -1.69 -1.96
N GLY A 59 -2.04 -1.68 -1.70
CA GLY A 59 -1.42 -1.04 -0.54
C GLY A 59 -1.66 0.47 -0.50
N LEU A 60 -1.45 1.16 -1.62
CA LEU A 60 -1.70 2.61 -1.72
C LEU A 60 -3.16 2.95 -1.41
N LEU A 61 -4.11 2.24 -2.02
CA LEU A 61 -5.54 2.47 -1.75
C LEU A 61 -5.91 2.12 -0.31
N ALA A 62 -5.33 1.07 0.26
CA ALA A 62 -5.57 0.68 1.64
C ALA A 62 -5.12 1.75 2.64
N ILE A 63 -3.94 2.35 2.42
CA ILE A 63 -3.42 3.45 3.26
C ILE A 63 -4.39 4.64 3.22
N LEU A 64 -4.81 5.05 2.02
CA LEU A 64 -5.75 6.16 1.85
C LEU A 64 -7.11 5.86 2.50
N LYS A 65 -7.61 4.63 2.37
CA LYS A 65 -8.88 4.18 2.99
C LYS A 65 -8.80 4.07 4.51
N ALA A 66 -7.62 3.80 5.06
CA ALA A 66 -7.36 3.86 6.50
C ALA A 66 -7.30 5.30 7.04
N GLY A 67 -7.25 6.30 6.14
CA GLY A 67 -7.11 7.72 6.47
C GLY A 67 -5.67 8.21 6.55
N GLY A 68 -4.68 7.34 6.29
CA GLY A 68 -3.27 7.68 6.36
C GLY A 68 -2.71 8.27 5.05
N GLY A 69 -1.53 8.90 5.16
CA GLY A 69 -0.68 9.27 4.02
C GLY A 69 0.41 8.22 3.80
N TYR A 70 0.68 7.86 2.55
CA TYR A 70 1.75 6.92 2.24
C TYR A 70 3.11 7.62 2.10
N VAL A 71 4.17 6.94 2.55
CA VAL A 71 5.58 7.34 2.34
C VAL A 71 6.21 6.30 1.41
N PRO A 72 6.43 6.62 0.12
CA PRO A 72 6.99 5.66 -0.81
C PRO A 72 8.48 5.43 -0.53
N LEU A 73 8.85 4.16 -0.35
CA LEU A 73 10.23 3.72 -0.23
C LEU A 73 10.58 2.91 -1.48
N ASP A 74 11.47 3.44 -2.33
CA ASP A 74 11.96 2.72 -3.50
C ASP A 74 12.95 1.63 -3.04
N PRO A 75 12.67 0.33 -3.28
CA PRO A 75 13.58 -0.75 -2.96
C PRO A 75 14.95 -0.65 -3.66
N ALA A 76 15.06 0.14 -4.74
CA ALA A 76 16.33 0.37 -5.44
C ALA A 76 17.25 1.36 -4.69
N TYR A 77 16.76 2.03 -3.65
CA TYR A 77 17.60 2.91 -2.84
C TYR A 77 18.56 2.12 -1.94
N PRO A 78 19.76 2.68 -1.66
CA PRO A 78 20.65 2.12 -0.66
C PRO A 78 19.97 1.98 0.70
N ALA A 79 20.33 0.94 1.46
CA ALA A 79 19.73 0.65 2.78
C ALA A 79 19.81 1.84 3.75
N ASP A 80 20.92 2.59 3.75
CA ASP A 80 21.07 3.77 4.59
C ASP A 80 20.05 4.87 4.25
N ARG A 81 19.69 5.00 2.96
CA ARG A 81 18.68 5.96 2.51
C ARG A 81 17.28 5.54 2.94
N ILE A 82 16.97 4.25 2.87
CA ILE A 82 15.69 3.68 3.35
C ILE A 82 15.58 3.90 4.86
N THR A 83 16.65 3.59 5.61
CA THR A 83 16.72 3.80 7.06
C THR A 83 16.51 5.26 7.42
N TYR A 84 17.19 6.18 6.73
CA TYR A 84 17.00 7.62 6.92
C TYR A 84 15.54 8.04 6.71
N MET A 85 14.90 7.59 5.62
CA MET A 85 13.52 7.94 5.32
C MET A 85 12.54 7.38 6.36
N LEU A 86 12.77 6.17 6.87
CA LEU A 86 11.97 5.60 7.95
C LEU A 86 12.11 6.40 9.25
N GLN A 87 13.33 6.80 9.60
CA GLN A 87 13.60 7.61 10.78
C GLN A 87 12.97 9.01 10.69
N ASP A 88 13.18 9.69 9.56
CA ASP A 88 12.65 11.04 9.30
C ASP A 88 11.12 11.06 9.24
N SER A 89 10.53 10.06 8.56
CA SER A 89 9.08 9.98 8.44
C SER A 89 8.39 9.37 9.66
N ALA A 90 9.07 8.61 10.53
CA ALA A 90 8.51 7.96 11.70
C ALA A 90 7.10 7.36 11.44
N PRO A 91 6.95 6.43 10.48
CA PRO A 91 5.65 5.93 10.07
C PRO A 91 5.03 5.07 11.17
N THR A 92 3.69 5.06 11.25
CA THR A 92 2.94 4.20 12.17
C THR A 92 3.06 2.72 11.80
N ALA A 93 3.22 2.43 10.51
CA ALA A 93 3.39 1.07 10.00
C ALA A 93 4.21 1.08 8.70
N VAL A 94 4.77 -0.07 8.35
CA VAL A 94 5.45 -0.30 7.06
C VAL A 94 4.76 -1.46 6.33
N LEU A 95 4.30 -1.20 5.11
CA LEU A 95 3.86 -2.23 4.17
C LEU A 95 5.03 -2.69 3.31
N ALA A 96 5.31 -3.99 3.31
CA ALA A 96 6.42 -4.60 2.59
C ALA A 96 5.99 -5.89 1.90
N GLN A 97 6.73 -6.27 0.86
CA GLN A 97 6.65 -7.59 0.25
C GLN A 97 7.77 -8.47 0.81
N ARG A 98 7.61 -9.79 0.71
CA ARG A 98 8.64 -10.72 1.20
C ARG A 98 10.03 -10.46 0.59
N THR A 99 10.07 -10.02 -0.67
CA THR A 99 11.30 -9.67 -1.38
C THR A 99 11.96 -8.39 -0.87
N THR A 100 11.19 -7.45 -0.33
CA THR A 100 11.69 -6.16 0.17
C THR A 100 11.88 -6.11 1.68
N LEU A 101 11.42 -7.13 2.42
CA LEU A 101 11.58 -7.22 3.88
C LEU A 101 13.04 -7.13 4.35
N GLY A 102 14.00 -7.63 3.56
CA GLY A 102 15.42 -7.55 3.90
C GLY A 102 16.03 -6.14 3.82
N LEU A 103 15.26 -5.15 3.36
CA LEU A 103 15.68 -3.76 3.22
C LEU A 103 15.21 -2.87 4.38
N LEU A 104 14.36 -3.40 5.27
CA LEU A 104 13.72 -2.70 6.38
C LEU A 104 14.35 -3.12 7.72
#